data_AF-A0A6A2X620-F1
#
_entry.id   AF-A0A6A2X620-F1
#
_cell.length_a   1.000
_cell.length_b   1.000
_cell.length_c   1.000
_cell.angle_alpha   90.00
_cell.angle_beta   90.00
_cell.angle_gamma   90.00
#
_symmetry.space_group_name_H-M   'P 1'
#
loop_
_entity.id
_entity.type
_entity.pdbx_description
1 polymer ?
#
loop_
_entity_poly.entity_id
_entity_poly.type
_entity_poly.pdbx_seq_one_letter_code
_entity_poly.pdbx_strand_id
1 'polypeptide(L)'
;MITYLQHTHPALPHYDSSEWDWLRGALSTVDRDYGILNKVFHNITDTHIAHHLFSTMPHYHAMEATNAIKPILGEYYSFDGTPVYKALFREAKECVFVEPDQGEQSSKGVYWFKNKL
;
A
#
# COMPACT_ATOMS: atom_id res chain seq x y z
N MET A 1 3.44 3.54 -12.89
CA MET A 1 2.63 4.47 -12.07
C MET A 1 1.90 3.72 -10.97
N ILE A 2 0.95 2.81 -11.29
CA ILE A 2 0.21 2.03 -10.28
C ILE A 2 1.16 1.19 -9.41
N THR A 3 1.98 0.35 -10.03
CA THR A 3 2.97 -0.47 -9.30
C THR A 3 3.91 0.34 -8.40
N TYR A 4 4.30 1.54 -8.83
CA TYR A 4 5.16 2.40 -8.02
C TYR A 4 4.38 2.99 -6.85
N LEU A 5 3.32 3.75 -7.11
CA LEU A 5 2.61 4.47 -6.07
C LEU A 5 1.97 3.52 -5.07
N GLN A 6 1.20 2.53 -5.51
CA GLN A 6 0.49 1.60 -4.61
C GLN A 6 1.46 0.82 -3.69
N HIS A 7 2.74 0.68 -4.05
CA HIS A 7 3.75 0.01 -3.22
C HIS A 7 4.80 0.94 -2.59
N THR A 8 4.71 2.25 -2.83
CA THR A 8 5.65 3.24 -2.30
C THR A 8 4.87 4.26 -1.49
N HIS A 9 5.03 4.25 -0.18
CA HIS A 9 4.42 5.20 0.75
C HIS A 9 5.14 5.15 2.10
N PRO A 10 5.35 6.26 2.84
CA PRO A 10 6.13 6.26 4.07
C PRO A 10 5.51 5.40 5.18
N ALA A 11 4.19 5.20 5.12
CA ALA A 11 3.45 4.36 6.06
C ALA A 11 3.39 2.87 5.66
N LEU A 12 4.04 2.44 4.59
CA LEU A 12 4.09 1.02 4.22
C LEU A 12 5.32 0.33 4.81
N PRO A 13 5.12 -0.74 5.60
CA PRO A 13 6.22 -1.52 6.15
C PRO A 13 6.84 -2.40 5.08
N HIS A 14 8.15 -2.60 5.20
CA HIS A 14 8.91 -3.60 4.47
C HIS A 14 9.39 -4.65 5.46
N TYR A 15 9.39 -5.90 5.05
CA TYR A 15 9.68 -7.03 5.93
C TYR A 15 10.86 -7.84 5.39
N ASP A 16 11.78 -8.25 6.25
CA ASP A 16 12.72 -9.33 5.92
C ASP A 16 12.06 -10.71 6.11
N SER A 17 12.82 -11.77 5.87
CA SER A 17 12.32 -13.15 5.95
C SER A 17 11.93 -13.61 7.37
N SER A 18 12.25 -12.84 8.42
CA SER A 18 11.88 -13.17 9.80
C SER A 18 10.48 -12.71 10.18
N GLU A 19 10.01 -11.61 9.58
CA GLU A 19 8.68 -11.04 9.86
C GLU A 19 7.69 -11.26 8.71
N TRP A 20 8.17 -11.44 7.48
CA TRP A 20 7.31 -11.58 6.32
C TRP A 20 6.44 -12.83 6.37
N ASP A 21 5.15 -12.63 6.08
CA ASP A 21 4.21 -13.67 5.71
C ASP A 21 3.33 -13.18 4.55
N TRP A 22 2.49 -14.06 3.99
CA TRP A 22 1.62 -13.71 2.87
C TRP A 22 0.70 -12.53 3.18
N LEU A 23 0.11 -12.47 4.38
CA LEU A 23 -0.87 -11.44 4.71
C LEU A 23 -0.19 -10.08 4.91
N ARG A 24 0.92 -10.05 5.64
CA ARG A 24 1.75 -8.85 5.81
C ARG A 24 2.24 -8.32 4.46
N GLY A 25 2.72 -9.21 3.59
CA GLY A 25 3.13 -8.85 2.24
C GLY A 25 1.97 -8.30 1.40
N ALA A 26 0.81 -8.93 1.44
CA ALA A 26 -0.38 -8.49 0.70
C ALA A 26 -0.92 -7.14 1.18
N LEU A 27 -0.76 -6.83 2.47
CA LEU A 27 -1.18 -5.56 3.07
C LEU A 27 -0.11 -4.45 2.97
N SER A 28 1.11 -4.74 2.49
CA SER A 28 2.13 -3.73 2.16
C SER A 28 1.81 -2.99 0.85
N THR A 29 0.60 -2.46 0.77
CA THR A 29 0.12 -1.63 -0.33
C THR A 29 -0.94 -0.63 0.16
N VAL A 30 -1.18 0.42 -0.61
CA VAL A 30 -2.12 1.50 -0.26
C VAL A 30 -3.05 1.80 -1.44
N ASP A 31 -4.35 1.82 -1.17
CA ASP A 31 -5.35 2.23 -2.15
C ASP A 31 -5.33 3.75 -2.30
N ARG A 32 -5.53 4.25 -3.53
CA ARG A 32 -5.55 5.68 -3.85
C ARG A 32 -6.66 6.03 -4.83
N ASP A 33 -7.24 7.20 -4.61
CA ASP A 33 -8.22 7.77 -5.52
C ASP A 33 -7.54 8.68 -6.56
N TYR A 34 -7.55 8.26 -7.83
CA TYR A 34 -7.11 9.05 -8.98
C TYR A 34 -8.29 9.71 -9.74
N GLY A 35 -9.48 9.72 -9.15
CA GLY A 35 -10.70 10.29 -9.71
C GLY A 35 -11.17 9.52 -10.94
N ILE A 36 -11.30 10.21 -12.08
CA ILE A 36 -11.76 9.60 -13.34
C ILE A 36 -10.86 8.44 -13.78
N LEU A 37 -9.57 8.50 -13.44
CA LEU A 37 -8.62 7.48 -13.82
C LEU A 37 -8.88 6.14 -13.13
N ASN A 38 -9.59 6.09 -11.99
CA ASN A 38 -9.96 4.81 -11.36
C ASN A 38 -10.74 3.95 -12.36
N LYS A 39 -11.75 4.54 -13.03
CA LYS A 39 -12.55 3.82 -14.03
C LYS A 39 -11.72 3.40 -15.24
N VAL A 40 -10.81 4.25 -15.71
CA VAL A 40 -9.90 3.95 -16.84
C VAL A 40 -8.99 2.77 -16.50
N PHE A 41 -8.55 2.66 -15.25
CA PHE A 41 -7.72 1.57 -14.74
C PHE A 41 -8.52 0.45 -14.06
N HIS A 42 -9.82 0.35 -14.32
CA HIS A 42 -10.69 -0.72 -13.78
C HIS A 42 -10.68 -0.82 -12.24
N ASN A 43 -10.56 0.32 -11.57
CA ASN A 43 -10.47 0.52 -10.13
C ASN A 43 -9.26 -0.14 -9.46
N ILE A 44 -8.25 -0.59 -10.22
CA ILE A 44 -7.04 -1.16 -9.60
C ILE A 44 -6.31 -0.16 -8.69
N THR A 45 -6.54 1.13 -8.89
CA THR A 45 -5.93 2.20 -8.09
C THR A 45 -6.51 2.27 -6.68
N ASP A 46 -7.81 2.01 -6.54
CA ASP A 46 -8.63 2.12 -5.32
C ASP A 46 -9.20 0.76 -4.85
N THR A 47 -8.73 -0.34 -5.43
CA THR A 47 -8.98 -1.74 -5.01
C THR A 47 -7.71 -2.59 -5.00
N HIS A 48 -6.55 -1.96 -4.91
CA HIS A 48 -5.25 -2.65 -5.02
C HIS A 48 -5.05 -3.61 -3.86
N ILE A 49 -5.45 -3.25 -2.63
CA ILE A 49 -5.40 -4.16 -1.47
C ILE A 49 -6.23 -5.43 -1.74
N ALA A 50 -7.46 -5.28 -2.26
CA ALA A 50 -8.30 -6.42 -2.60
C ALA A 50 -7.67 -7.28 -3.72
N HIS A 51 -7.00 -6.65 -4.69
CA HIS A 51 -6.23 -7.35 -5.71
C HIS A 51 -5.04 -8.15 -5.10
N HIS A 52 -4.36 -7.66 -4.06
CA HIS A 52 -3.30 -8.42 -3.41
C HIS A 52 -3.84 -9.60 -2.60
N LEU A 53 -4.94 -9.42 -1.88
CA LEU A 53 -5.58 -10.50 -1.13
C LEU A 53 -6.20 -11.56 -2.04
N PHE A 54 -6.70 -11.16 -3.21
CA PHE A 54 -7.41 -12.03 -4.16
C PHE A 54 -6.92 -11.79 -5.59
N SER A 55 -5.64 -12.06 -5.87
CA SER A 55 -4.98 -11.72 -7.14
C SER A 55 -5.56 -12.41 -8.38
N THR A 56 -6.30 -13.50 -8.18
CA THR A 56 -7.02 -14.23 -9.25
C THR A 56 -8.43 -13.71 -9.49
N MET A 57 -8.96 -12.83 -8.63
CA MET A 57 -10.30 -12.26 -8.77
C MET A 57 -10.32 -11.23 -9.92
N PRO A 58 -11.32 -11.29 -10.82
CA PRO A 58 -11.47 -10.29 -11.87
C PRO A 58 -11.95 -8.95 -11.31
N HIS A 59 -11.62 -7.86 -12.01
CA HIS A 59 -11.87 -6.49 -11.54
C HIS A 59 -13.36 -6.11 -11.39
N TYR A 60 -14.29 -6.86 -11.99
CA TYR A 60 -15.72 -6.51 -12.04
C TYR A 60 -16.37 -6.36 -10.65
N HIS A 61 -15.92 -7.14 -9.68
CA HIS A 61 -16.40 -7.11 -8.29
C HIS A 61 -15.33 -6.60 -7.30
N ALA A 62 -14.23 -6.02 -7.77
CA ALA A 62 -13.15 -5.59 -6.90
C ALA A 62 -13.59 -4.51 -5.91
N MET A 63 -14.46 -3.58 -6.33
CA MET A 63 -15.02 -2.55 -5.43
C MET A 63 -15.92 -3.15 -4.35
N GLU A 64 -16.72 -4.16 -4.70
CA GLU A 64 -17.58 -4.88 -3.74
C GLU A 64 -16.72 -5.59 -2.68
N ALA A 65 -15.70 -6.31 -3.13
CA ALA A 65 -14.71 -6.94 -2.25
C ALA A 65 -14.00 -5.92 -1.36
N THR A 66 -13.51 -4.81 -1.92
CA THR A 66 -12.87 -3.71 -1.17
C THR A 66 -13.78 -3.18 -0.06
N ASN A 67 -15.05 -2.92 -0.36
CA ASN A 67 -16.00 -2.43 0.63
C ASN A 67 -16.29 -3.46 1.74
N ALA A 68 -16.28 -4.75 1.42
CA ALA A 68 -16.46 -5.82 2.39
C ALA A 68 -15.23 -6.02 3.29
N ILE A 69 -14.01 -5.89 2.76
CA ILE A 69 -12.77 -6.10 3.54
C ILE A 69 -12.37 -4.91 4.40
N LYS A 70 -12.69 -3.66 3.98
CA LYS A 70 -12.37 -2.43 4.72
C LYS A 70 -12.71 -2.51 6.23
N PRO A 71 -13.95 -2.87 6.64
CA PRO A 71 -14.29 -2.94 8.06
C PRO A 71 -13.62 -4.12 8.78
N ILE A 72 -13.21 -5.17 8.07
CA ILE A 72 -12.51 -6.34 8.64
C ILE A 72 -11.05 -5.99 8.92
N LEU A 73 -10.40 -5.30 7.97
CA LEU A 73 -9.00 -4.88 8.09
C LEU A 73 -8.83 -3.74 9.08
N GLY A 74 -9.84 -2.87 9.25
CA GLY A 74 -9.81 -1.80 10.25
C GLY A 74 -8.59 -0.91 10.09
N GLU A 75 -7.76 -0.83 11.13
CA GLU A 75 -6.52 -0.04 11.14
C GLU A 75 -5.46 -0.52 10.14
N TYR A 76 -5.55 -1.76 9.66
CA TYR A 76 -4.64 -2.32 8.67
C TYR A 76 -5.02 -1.97 7.22
N TYR A 77 -6.19 -1.37 6.99
CA TYR A 77 -6.56 -0.89 5.65
C TYR A 77 -5.90 0.46 5.37
N SER A 78 -5.01 0.49 4.38
CA SER A 78 -4.27 1.70 4.00
C SER A 78 -4.94 2.41 2.81
N PHE A 79 -5.29 3.68 3.01
CA PHE A 79 -5.82 4.54 1.95
C PHE A 79 -5.15 5.92 1.99
N ASP A 80 -4.79 6.43 0.81
CA ASP A 80 -4.22 7.75 0.63
C ASP A 80 -5.00 8.54 -0.45
N GLY A 81 -5.77 9.53 0.02
CA GLY A 81 -6.55 10.44 -0.83
C GLY A 81 -5.75 11.62 -1.40
N THR A 82 -4.42 11.63 -1.25
CA THR A 82 -3.57 12.69 -1.79
C THR A 82 -3.64 12.71 -3.33
N PRO A 83 -3.83 13.88 -3.98
CA PRO A 83 -3.84 13.95 -5.44
C PRO A 83 -2.60 13.31 -6.06
N VAL A 84 -2.78 12.52 -7.12
CA VAL A 84 -1.75 11.64 -7.70
C VAL A 84 -0.40 12.31 -7.95
N TYR A 85 -0.40 13.56 -8.43
CA TYR A 85 0.85 14.30 -8.71
C TYR A 85 1.57 14.74 -7.42
N LYS A 86 0.84 15.05 -6.35
CA LYS A 86 1.40 15.35 -5.03
C LYS A 86 1.91 14.09 -4.36
N ALA A 87 1.16 12.99 -4.46
CA ALA A 87 1.59 11.69 -3.97
C ALA A 87 2.89 11.29 -4.68
N LEU A 88 2.95 11.35 -6.01
CA LEU A 88 4.16 11.06 -6.78
C LEU A 88 5.37 11.89 -6.35
N PHE A 89 5.20 13.20 -6.16
CA PHE A 89 6.28 14.04 -5.68
C PHE A 89 6.71 13.70 -4.26
N ARG A 90 5.76 13.44 -3.34
CA ARG A 90 6.04 13.01 -1.97
C ARG A 90 6.80 11.69 -1.96
N GLU A 91 6.33 10.67 -2.68
CA GLU A 91 6.98 9.36 -2.69
C GLU A 91 8.39 9.41 -3.27
N ALA A 92 8.59 10.15 -4.36
CA ALA A 92 9.93 10.33 -4.94
C ALA A 92 10.91 11.02 -3.99
N LYS A 93 10.42 11.87 -3.08
CA LYS A 93 11.23 12.64 -2.14
C LYS A 93 11.44 11.92 -0.79
N GLU A 94 10.40 11.27 -0.27
CA GLU A 94 10.39 10.72 1.08
C GLU A 94 10.76 9.23 1.13
N CYS A 95 10.62 8.49 0.01
CA CYS A 95 10.83 7.05 -0.06
C CYS A 95 12.09 6.69 -0.88
N VAL A 96 13.28 7.00 -0.35
CA VAL A 96 14.56 6.83 -1.06
C VAL A 96 15.19 5.47 -0.76
N PHE A 97 15.20 5.06 0.50
CA PHE A 97 15.70 3.76 0.97
C PHE A 97 14.95 3.34 2.23
N VAL A 98 15.15 2.10 2.68
CA VAL A 98 14.50 1.57 3.89
C VAL A 98 15.52 1.31 5.00
N GLU A 99 15.15 1.60 6.24
CA GLU A 99 15.96 1.35 7.43
C GLU A 99 15.18 0.51 8.45
N PRO A 100 15.86 -0.30 9.29
CA PRO A 100 15.22 -1.03 10.36
C PRO A 100 14.43 -0.08 11.27
N ASP A 101 13.30 -0.56 11.78
CA ASP A 101 12.55 0.16 12.82
C ASP A 101 13.42 0.34 14.07
N GLN A 102 13.49 1.57 14.60
CA GLN A 102 14.38 1.97 15.71
C GLN A 102 13.62 2.25 17.02
N GLY A 103 12.35 1.85 17.13
CA GLY A 103 11.57 2.01 18.37
C GLY A 103 12.01 1.11 19.52
N GLU A 104 11.72 1.50 20.78
CA GLU A 104 11.97 0.66 21.98
C GLU A 104 11.20 -0.68 21.95
N GLN A 105 10.13 -0.77 21.14
CA GLN A 105 9.41 -2.01 20.81
C GLN A 105 9.63 -2.48 19.35
N SER A 106 10.72 -2.09 18.70
CA SER A 106 10.99 -2.46 17.29
C SER A 106 10.94 -3.97 17.10
N SER A 107 10.02 -4.47 16.27
CA SER A 107 10.10 -5.84 15.80
C SER A 107 11.30 -5.96 14.87
N LYS A 108 12.23 -6.84 15.22
CA LYS A 108 13.36 -7.18 14.36
C LYS A 108 12.81 -7.63 13.01
N GLY A 109 13.27 -7.04 11.91
CA GLY A 109 12.85 -7.43 10.57
C GLY A 109 11.76 -6.58 9.92
N VAL A 110 11.30 -5.51 10.59
CA VAL A 110 10.47 -4.46 9.98
C VAL A 110 11.32 -3.24 9.61
N TYR A 111 11.07 -2.71 8.42
CA TYR A 111 11.80 -1.61 7.82
C TYR A 111 10.84 -0.54 7.29
N TRP A 112 11.25 0.72 7.37
CA TRP A 112 10.47 1.88 6.99
C TRP A 112 11.24 2.78 6.03
N PHE A 113 10.53 3.45 5.12
CA PHE A 113 11.14 4.41 4.21
C PHE A 113 11.77 5.60 4.93
N LYS A 114 12.91 6.05 4.39
CA LYS A 114 13.68 7.21 4.83
C LYS A 114 14.20 7.99 3.62
N ASN A 115 14.57 9.24 3.88
CA ASN A 115 15.14 10.14 2.88
C ASN A 115 16.38 10.92 3.35
N LYS A 116 16.90 10.62 4.54
CA LYS A 116 18.13 11.18 5.08
C LYS A 116 19.08 10.05 5.39
N LEU A 117 20.26 10.08 4.78
CA LEU A 117 21.39 9.21 5.10
C LEU A 117 22.01 9.59 6.45
#